data_AF-B4WTI5-F1
#
_entry.id   AF-B4WTI5-F1
#
_cell.length_a   1.000
_cell.length_b   1.000
_cell.length_c   1.000
_cell.angle_alpha   90.00
_cell.angle_beta   90.00
_cell.angle_gamma   90.00
#
_symmetry.space_group_name_H-M   'P 1'
#
loop_
_entity.id
_entity.type
_entity.pdbx_description
1 polymer ?
#
loop_
_entity_poly.entity_id
_entity_poly.type
_entity_poly.pdbx_seq_one_letter_code
_entity_poly.pdbx_strand_id
1 'polypeptide(L)'
;MLIHGSMAGYADELTPETPATELCDRLIRADANHLFCGRSVRTFECWVTLTQLHSTVTTLDGPQPTQDQSKTPRRIVGVGSVGRSLGQATYTLYSPGSNQLSFRTVNYERTKHRKVKREKAKGFGSH
;
A
#
# COMPACT_ATOMS: atom_id res chain seq x y z
N MET A 1 4.16 -4.94 4.94
CA MET A 1 2.83 -4.72 5.57
C MET A 1 1.92 -4.07 4.54
N LEU A 2 0.68 -4.54 4.41
CA LEU A 2 -0.32 -3.95 3.51
C LEU A 2 -1.30 -3.14 4.34
N ILE A 3 -1.37 -1.84 4.11
CA ILE A 3 -2.33 -0.97 4.79
C ILE A 3 -3.18 -0.23 3.78
N HIS A 4 -4.48 -0.21 4.04
CA HIS A 4 -5.47 0.45 3.16
C HIS A 4 -5.44 1.99 3.27
N GLY A 5 -4.52 2.55 4.08
CA GLY A 5 -4.34 3.97 4.34
C GLY A 5 -3.00 4.22 5.02
N SER A 6 -2.87 5.33 5.74
CA SER A 6 -1.66 5.67 6.51
C SER A 6 -1.83 5.31 8.00
N MET A 7 -0.72 4.99 8.68
CA MET A 7 -0.71 4.45 10.06
C MET A 7 -1.23 5.40 11.16
N ALA A 8 -1.39 6.70 10.91
CA ALA A 8 -1.88 7.68 11.89
C ALA A 8 -3.32 8.14 11.65
N GLY A 9 -4.01 7.66 10.61
CA GLY A 9 -5.41 8.02 10.39
C GLY A 9 -6.06 7.31 9.20
N TYR A 10 -7.31 6.88 9.36
CA TYR A 10 -8.09 6.24 8.29
C TYR A 10 -8.23 7.12 7.04
N ALA A 11 -8.30 8.44 7.21
CA ALA A 11 -8.47 9.41 6.14
C ALA A 11 -7.15 9.78 5.42
N ASP A 12 -6.01 9.38 5.97
CA ASP A 12 -4.73 9.92 5.61
C ASP A 12 -4.09 9.18 4.42
N GLU A 13 -3.54 9.96 3.50
CA GLU A 13 -3.19 9.57 2.14
C GLU A 13 -1.70 9.83 1.91
N LEU A 14 -0.92 8.77 1.73
CA LEU A 14 0.49 8.89 1.37
C LEU A 14 0.62 9.10 -0.14
N THR A 15 1.28 10.18 -0.52
CA THR A 15 1.59 10.54 -1.90
C THR A 15 3.08 10.87 -2.03
N PRO A 16 3.63 10.96 -3.26
CA PRO A 16 5.01 11.41 -3.47
C PRO A 16 5.31 12.80 -2.90
N GLU A 17 4.27 13.63 -2.75
CA GLU A 17 4.36 14.99 -2.24
C GLU A 17 4.28 15.05 -0.70
N THR A 18 3.97 13.94 -0.03
CA THR A 18 3.98 13.86 1.43
C THR A 18 5.39 14.20 1.96
N PRO A 19 5.52 15.06 2.99
CA PRO A 19 6.82 15.42 3.55
C PRO A 19 7.63 14.19 3.97
N ALA A 20 8.94 14.22 3.72
CA ALA A 20 9.84 13.11 4.06
C ALA A 20 9.82 12.78 5.56
N THR A 21 9.66 13.78 6.43
CA THR A 21 9.53 13.61 7.89
C THR A 21 8.29 12.79 8.26
N GLU A 22 7.17 13.04 7.58
CA GLU A 22 5.93 12.31 7.78
C GLU A 22 6.05 10.87 7.25
N LEU A 23 6.63 10.68 6.05
CA LEU A 23 6.92 9.36 5.51
C LEU A 23 7.83 8.54 6.45
N CYS A 24 8.85 9.18 7.04
CA CYS A 24 9.71 8.59 8.06
C CYS A 24 8.94 8.19 9.32
N ASP A 25 8.10 9.07 9.88
CA ASP A 25 7.27 8.74 11.04
C ASP A 25 6.39 7.51 10.77
N ARG A 26 5.72 7.49 9.61
CA ARG A 26 4.84 6.37 9.23
C ARG A 26 5.62 5.07 9.10
N LEU A 27 6.82 5.12 8.52
CA LEU A 27 7.70 3.96 8.40
C LEU A 27 8.23 3.46 9.74
N ILE A 28 8.60 4.36 10.65
CA ILE A 28 9.08 4.01 11.98
C ILE A 28 7.97 3.33 12.76
N ARG A 29 6.75 3.89 12.73
CA ARG A 29 5.57 3.34 13.42
C ARG A 29 5.10 2.02 12.81
N ALA A 30 5.20 1.87 11.49
CA ALA A 30 4.85 0.64 10.79
C ALA A 30 5.81 -0.52 11.07
N ASP A 31 7.02 -0.18 11.51
CA ASP A 31 8.18 -1.07 11.60
C ASP A 31 8.31 -2.07 10.44
N ALA A 32 8.06 -1.59 9.21
CA ALA A 32 8.04 -2.41 8.01
C ALA A 32 9.11 -1.97 7.01
N ASN A 33 9.77 -2.93 6.38
CA ASN A 33 10.71 -2.67 5.28
C ASN A 33 9.99 -2.25 3.99
N HIS A 34 8.74 -2.67 3.83
CA HIS A 34 7.88 -2.34 2.70
C HIS A 34 6.49 -1.92 3.20
N LEU A 35 6.12 -0.68 2.90
CA LEU A 35 4.84 -0.07 3.22
C LEU A 35 4.04 0.13 1.94
N PHE A 36 3.00 -0.67 1.74
CA PHE A 36 2.11 -0.53 0.59
C PHE A 36 0.87 0.28 0.98
N CYS A 37 0.54 1.32 0.21
CA CYS A 37 -0.58 2.24 0.43
C CYS A 37 -1.46 2.34 -0.83
N GLY A 38 -2.78 2.22 -0.67
CA GLY A 38 -3.73 2.21 -1.80
C GLY A 38 -4.63 3.43 -1.92
N ARG A 39 -4.69 4.27 -0.88
CA ARG A 39 -5.68 5.34 -0.80
C ARG A 39 -5.42 6.49 -1.76
N SER A 40 -4.16 6.73 -2.14
CA SER A 40 -3.82 7.82 -3.04
C SER A 40 -4.19 7.60 -4.48
N VAL A 41 -4.56 6.36 -4.84
CA VAL A 41 -4.94 5.98 -6.21
C VAL A 41 -3.80 6.24 -7.21
N ARG A 42 -2.60 6.57 -6.71
CA ARG A 42 -1.41 6.83 -7.49
C ARG A 42 -0.46 5.66 -7.33
N THR A 43 0.17 5.29 -8.43
CA THR A 43 1.34 4.41 -8.38
C THR A 43 2.58 5.24 -8.15
N PHE A 44 3.31 4.95 -7.08
CA PHE A 44 4.60 5.58 -6.81
C PHE A 44 5.49 4.66 -5.99
N GLU A 45 6.78 4.89 -6.08
CA GLU A 45 7.78 4.26 -5.23
C GLU A 45 8.61 5.37 -4.59
N CYS A 46 8.73 5.32 -3.26
CA CYS A 46 9.56 6.22 -2.49
C CYS A 46 10.49 5.39 -1.60
N TRP A 47 11.74 5.81 -1.55
CA TRP A 47 12.76 5.21 -0.71
C TRP A 47 13.09 6.14 0.45
N VAL A 48 13.08 5.57 1.64
CA VAL A 48 13.50 6.26 2.86
C VAL A 48 14.74 5.57 3.38
N THR A 49 15.88 6.20 3.16
CA THR A 49 17.17 5.77 3.67
C THR A 49 17.41 6.46 5.00
N LEU A 50 17.28 5.71 6.09
CA LEU A 50 17.63 6.18 7.43
C LEU A 50 19.14 6.07 7.59
N THR A 51 19.87 7.11 7.17
CA THR A 51 21.34 7.10 7.18
C THR A 51 21.90 7.08 8.60
N GLN A 52 21.28 7.78 9.55
CA GLN A 52 21.60 7.76 10.98
C GLN A 52 20.37 8.22 11.77
N LEU A 53 19.77 7.33 12.56
CA LEU A 53 18.73 7.69 13.53
C LEU A 53 19.29 7.49 14.92
N HIS A 54 19.67 8.61 15.55
CA HIS A 54 20.12 8.66 16.93
C HIS A 54 18.92 8.89 17.84
N SER A 55 18.64 7.94 18.73
CA SER A 55 17.62 8.11 19.76
C SER A 55 18.31 8.17 21.13
N THR A 56 18.15 9.29 21.83
CA THR A 56 18.65 9.47 23.20
C THR A 56 17.46 9.50 24.14
N VAL A 57 17.43 8.58 25.11
CA VAL A 57 16.38 8.55 26.14
C VAL A 57 16.95 9.22 27.39
N THR A 58 16.39 10.36 27.78
CA THR A 58 16.73 11.00 29.06
C THR A 58 15.81 10.47 30.13
N THR A 59 16.37 9.75 31.11
CA THR A 59 15.66 9.27 32.30
C THR A 59 15.89 10.21 33.48
N LEU A 60 15.18 10.02 34.59
CA LEU A 60 15.42 10.78 35.82
C LEU A 60 16.84 10.57 36.37
N ASP A 61 17.47 9.43 36.03
CA ASP A 61 18.84 9.08 36.41
C ASP A 61 19.91 9.61 35.42
N GLY A 62 19.48 10.34 34.38
CA GLY A 62 20.35 10.97 33.39
C GLY A 62 20.15 10.48 31.95
N PRO A 63 20.94 11.02 30.99
CA PRO A 63 20.88 10.61 29.58
C PRO A 63 21.37 9.17 29.41
N GLN A 64 20.53 8.30 28.87
CA GLN A 64 20.91 6.94 28.51
C GLN A 64 21.72 6.94 27.20
N PRO A 65 22.67 6.01 26.99
CA PRO A 65 23.43 5.89 25.76
C PRO A 65 22.57 5.98 24.51
N THR A 66 23.03 6.79 23.56
CA THR A 66 22.41 7.00 22.25
C THR A 66 22.27 5.65 21.56
N GLN A 67 21.03 5.29 21.25
CA GLN A 67 20.75 4.10 20.45
C GLN A 67 20.84 4.48 18.99
N ASP A 68 21.86 3.94 18.32
CA ASP A 68 21.97 3.95 16.87
C ASP A 68 20.98 2.96 16.28
N GLN A 69 19.85 3.48 15.80
CA GLN A 69 18.94 2.72 14.97
C GLN A 69 19.35 2.87 13.52
N SER A 70 20.45 2.22 13.12
CA SER A 70 20.73 2.02 11.69
C SER A 70 19.62 1.14 11.13
N LYS A 71 18.70 1.73 10.37
CA LYS A 71 17.59 1.02 9.76
C LYS A 71 17.91 0.82 8.29
N THR A 72 17.82 -0.43 7.84
CA THR A 72 17.89 -0.78 6.43
C THR A 72 16.96 0.13 5.61
N PRO A 73 17.34 0.54 4.39
CA PRO A 73 16.48 1.37 3.54
C PRO A 73 15.07 0.78 3.43
N ARG A 74 14.06 1.59 3.68
CA ARG A 74 12.66 1.16 3.69
C ARG A 74 11.94 1.74 2.46
N ARG A 75 11.00 0.98 1.90
CA ARG A 75 10.21 1.38 0.72
C ARG A 75 8.78 1.73 1.10
N ILE A 76 8.27 2.78 0.49
CA ILE A 76 6.85 3.13 0.48
C ILE A 76 6.35 3.03 -0.97
N VAL A 77 5.25 2.33 -1.15
CA VAL A 77 4.70 1.99 -2.47
C VAL A 77 3.24 2.40 -2.52
N GLY A 78 2.90 3.31 -3.44
CA GLY A 78 1.53 3.54 -3.87
C GLY A 78 1.09 2.45 -4.82
N VAL A 79 0.05 1.67 -4.50
CA VAL A 79 -0.34 0.50 -5.31
C VAL A 79 -1.19 0.83 -6.53
N GLY A 80 -1.66 2.07 -6.67
CA GLY A 80 -2.62 2.47 -7.69
C GLY A 80 -4.07 2.18 -7.30
N SER A 81 -4.97 2.14 -8.29
CA SER A 81 -6.39 1.88 -8.09
C SER A 81 -6.99 1.10 -9.24
N VAL A 82 -7.88 0.18 -8.88
CA VAL A 82 -8.73 -0.54 -9.82
C VAL A 82 -10.13 0.08 -9.75
N GLY A 83 -10.64 0.57 -10.89
CA GLY A 83 -12.03 0.99 -11.02
C GLY A 83 -12.37 2.42 -10.59
N ARG A 84 -11.41 3.26 -10.21
CA ARG A 84 -11.65 4.70 -10.05
C ARG A 84 -11.82 5.42 -11.38
N SER A 85 -11.01 5.05 -12.38
CA SER A 85 -11.15 5.52 -13.76
C SER A 85 -11.97 4.51 -14.56
N LEU A 86 -12.99 4.99 -15.28
CA LEU A 86 -13.82 4.13 -16.13
C LEU A 86 -12.95 3.45 -17.20
N GLY A 87 -12.95 2.12 -17.16
CA GLY A 87 -12.25 1.28 -18.14
C GLY A 87 -10.74 1.25 -18.01
N GLN A 88 -10.19 1.68 -16.87
CA GLN A 88 -8.76 1.62 -16.58
C GLN A 88 -8.53 1.12 -15.15
N ALA A 89 -7.59 0.19 -15.01
CA ALA A 89 -7.11 -0.31 -13.73
C ALA A 89 -5.60 -0.20 -13.66
N THR A 90 -5.09 0.40 -12.59
CA THR A 90 -3.67 0.50 -12.31
C THR A 90 -3.36 -0.30 -11.04
N TYR A 91 -2.38 -1.19 -11.11
CA TYR A 91 -1.99 -2.07 -10.01
C TYR A 91 -0.47 -2.25 -9.96
N THR A 92 0.00 -2.81 -8.84
CA THR A 92 1.42 -3.04 -8.59
C THR A 92 1.68 -4.53 -8.42
N LEU A 93 2.69 -5.04 -9.12
CA LEU A 93 3.23 -6.38 -8.95
C LEU A 93 4.50 -6.30 -8.10
N TYR A 94 4.56 -7.05 -7.01
CA TYR A 94 5.72 -7.15 -6.13
C TYR A 94 6.21 -8.60 -6.10
N SER A 95 7.49 -8.80 -6.41
CA SER A 95 8.16 -10.11 -6.37
C SER A 95 8.98 -10.22 -5.08
N PRO A 96 8.51 -10.96 -4.05
CA PRO A 96 9.22 -11.03 -2.77
C PRO A 96 10.59 -11.71 -2.89
N GLY A 97 10.77 -12.64 -3.83
CA GLY A 97 12.03 -13.36 -4.02
C GLY A 97 13.15 -12.52 -4.65
N SER A 98 12.81 -11.54 -5.48
CA SER A 98 13.78 -10.65 -6.15
C SER A 98 13.73 -9.19 -5.66
N ASN A 99 12.82 -8.90 -4.73
CA ASN A 99 12.47 -7.56 -4.27
C ASN A 99 12.16 -6.56 -5.41
N GLN A 100 11.67 -7.07 -6.55
CA GLN A 100 11.32 -6.24 -7.70
C GLN A 100 9.88 -5.76 -7.63
N LEU A 101 9.66 -4.56 -8.14
CA LEU A 101 8.37 -3.89 -8.19
C LEU A 101 8.07 -3.45 -9.61
N SER A 102 6.82 -3.59 -10.04
CA SER A 102 6.38 -3.19 -11.37
C SER A 102 4.97 -2.63 -11.35
N PHE A 103 4.82 -1.40 -11.85
CA PHE A 103 3.52 -0.78 -12.04
C PHE A 103 2.92 -1.22 -13.38
N ARG A 104 1.63 -1.56 -13.38
CA ARG A 104 0.91 -2.01 -14.57
C ARG A 104 -0.41 -1.26 -14.66
N THR A 105 -0.74 -0.86 -15.88
CA THR A 105 -2.04 -0.28 -16.24
C THR A 105 -2.67 -1.18 -17.29
N VAL A 106 -3.92 -1.58 -17.04
CA VAL A 106 -4.73 -2.34 -18.00
C VAL A 106 -6.01 -1.59 -18.28
N ASN A 107 -6.33 -1.47 -19.56
CA ASN A 107 -7.61 -0.95 -20.00
C ASN A 107 -8.60 -2.12 -20.12
N TYR A 108 -9.80 -1.96 -19.61
CA TYR A 108 -10.85 -2.98 -19.68
C TYR A 108 -12.16 -2.36 -20.14
N GLU A 109 -12.84 -3.02 -21.07
CA GLU A 109 -14.21 -2.63 -21.38
C GLU A 109 -15.15 -3.25 -20.35
N ARG A 110 -16.18 -2.49 -19.94
CA ARG A 110 -17.23 -3.03 -19.09
C ARG A 110 -18.03 -4.02 -19.92
N THR A 111 -17.65 -5.31 -19.91
CA THR A 111 -18.48 -6.36 -20.51
C THR A 111 -19.89 -6.21 -19.95
N LYS A 112 -20.85 -5.84 -20.82
CA LYS A 112 -22.27 -5.77 -20.46
C LYS A 112 -22.61 -7.11 -19.80
N HIS A 113 -22.99 -7.09 -18.53
CA HIS A 113 -23.47 -8.29 -17.83
C HIS A 113 -24.53 -8.95 -18.72
N ARG A 114 -24.17 -10.05 -19.37
CA ARG A 114 -25.11 -10.86 -20.14
C ARG A 114 -26.08 -11.42 -19.12
N LYS A 115 -27.28 -10.83 -19.03
CA LYS A 115 -28.37 -11.37 -18.21
C LYS A 115 -28.58 -12.81 -18.63
N VAL A 116 -28.10 -13.75 -17.82
CA VAL A 116 -28.37 -15.17 -18.02
C VAL A 116 -29.84 -15.36 -17.70
N LYS A 117 -30.66 -15.47 -18.75
CA LYS A 117 -32.08 -15.79 -18.63
C LYS A 117 -32.16 -17.19 -18.02
N ARG A 118 -32.54 -17.31 -16.75
CA ARG A 118 -32.85 -18.60 -16.13
C ARG A 118 -34.08 -19.18 -16.84
N GLU A 119 -33.85 -20.16 -17.70
CA GLU A 119 -34.92 -20.97 -18.28
C GLU A 119 -35.45 -21.90 -17.19
N LYS A 120 -36.71 -21.71 -16.78
CA LYS A 120 -37.38 -22.64 -15.86
C LYS A 120 -37.58 -23.96 -16.59
N ALA A 121 -36.81 -24.99 -16.23
CA ALA A 121 -37.14 -26.37 -16.58
C ALA A 121 -38.49 -26.72 -15.94
N LYS A 122 -39.51 -26.95 -16.77
CA LYS A 122 -40.82 -27.45 -16.36
C LYS A 122 -40.68 -28.97 -16.24
N GLY A 123 -40.50 -29.45 -15.01
CA GLY A 123 -40.42 -30.88 -14.71
C GLY A 123 -41.71 -31.59 -15.11
N PHE A 124 -41.56 -32.67 -15.87
CA PHE A 124 -42.58 -33.68 -16.08
C PHE A 124 -42.83 -34.38 -14.74
N GLY A 125 -44.07 -34.34 -14.26
CA GLY A 125 -44.56 -35.16 -13.16
C GLY A 125 -45.73 -35.99 -13.66
N SER A 126 -45.46 -37.27 -13.91
CA SER A 126 -46.48 -38.32 -14.08
C SER A 126 -46.99 -38.74 -12.71
N HIS A 127 -48.32 -38.83 -12.54
CA HIS A 127 -49.06 -39.97 -11.98
C HIS A 127 -50.55 -39.64 -11.90
#